data_AF-H6V3B6-F1
#
_entry.id   AF-H6V3B6-F1
#
_cell.length_a   1.000
_cell.length_b   1.000
_cell.length_c   1.000
_cell.angle_alpha   90.00
_cell.angle_beta   90.00
_cell.angle_gamma   90.00
#
_symmetry.space_group_name_H-M   'P 1'
#
loop_
_entity.id
_entity.type
_entity.pdbx_description
1 polymer ?
#
loop_
_entity_poly.entity_id
_entity_poly.type
_entity_poly.pdbx_seq_one_letter_code
_entity_poly.pdbx_strand_id
1 'polypeptide(L)'
;VKDLDFGQHLLAVRDGKGAKDRITLLPDAVIPLIKDNLQRTRLIHQRDLRQGYGSVHLPYALARKYPDAPRQWIWQFIFPSPRLSMDPRTSVLRRHHVSRNALQRAIRQAAQLANIQKRVTPHTFRHWFATHLL
;
A
#
# COMPACT_ATOMS: atom_id res chain seq x y z
N VAL A 1 -4.34 -5.13 -3.42
CA VAL A 1 -3.67 -5.65 -4.64
C VAL A 1 -4.45 -5.30 -5.89
N LYS A 2 -5.78 -5.47 -5.86
CA LYS A 2 -6.73 -5.21 -6.95
C LYS A 2 -6.63 -3.84 -7.64
N ASP A 3 -5.98 -2.87 -7.01
CA ASP A 3 -5.92 -1.50 -7.51
C ASP A 3 -4.78 -1.27 -8.51
N LEU A 4 -3.92 -2.27 -8.74
CA LEU A 4 -2.88 -2.25 -9.78
C LEU A 4 -3.41 -2.87 -11.08
N ASP A 5 -3.37 -2.11 -12.16
CA ASP A 5 -3.65 -2.59 -13.52
C ASP A 5 -2.35 -2.58 -14.35
N PHE A 6 -1.76 -3.77 -14.49
CA PHE A 6 -0.55 -3.97 -15.30
C PHE A 6 -0.84 -4.03 -16.80
N GLY A 7 -2.09 -4.18 -17.24
CA GLY A 7 -2.44 -4.22 -18.66
C GLY A 7 -2.59 -2.81 -19.23
N GLN A 8 -3.18 -1.90 -18.46
CA GLN A 8 -3.35 -0.50 -18.84
C GLN A 8 -2.28 0.43 -18.28
N HIS A 9 -1.38 -0.09 -17.43
CA HIS A 9 -0.34 0.67 -16.75
C HIS A 9 -0.95 1.79 -15.87
N LEU A 10 -1.97 1.41 -15.10
CA LEU A 10 -2.74 2.31 -14.25
C LEU A 10 -2.71 1.84 -12.79
N LEU A 11 -2.80 2.80 -11.89
CA LEU A 11 -2.99 2.61 -10.46
C LEU A 11 -4.26 3.34 -10.03
N ALA A 12 -5.22 2.61 -9.48
CA ALA A 12 -6.37 3.18 -8.79
C ALA A 12 -6.00 3.57 -7.35
N VAL A 13 -6.31 4.79 -6.97
CA VAL A 13 -6.21 5.27 -5.59
C VAL A 13 -7.64 5.51 -5.10
N ARG A 14 -8.10 4.60 -4.24
CA ARG A 14 -9.45 4.63 -3.66
C ARG A 14 -9.52 5.58 -2.48
N ASP A 15 -10.68 6.18 -2.28
CA ASP A 15 -10.97 7.07 -1.13
C ASP A 15 -9.94 8.21 -0.97
N GLY A 16 -9.62 8.86 -2.09
CA GLY A 16 -8.79 10.06 -2.09
C GLY A 16 -9.50 11.26 -1.42
N LYS A 17 -8.85 12.42 -1.39
CA LYS A 17 -9.42 13.66 -0.81
C LYS A 17 -10.84 13.90 -1.32
N GLY A 18 -11.80 13.96 -0.39
CA GLY A 18 -13.22 14.14 -0.67
C GLY A 18 -13.99 12.87 -1.03
N ALA A 19 -13.49 11.69 -0.61
CA ALA A 19 -14.06 10.38 -0.94
C ALA A 19 -14.14 10.11 -2.46
N LYS A 20 -13.20 10.67 -3.22
CA LYS A 20 -13.12 10.52 -4.68
C LYS A 20 -11.99 9.57 -5.05
N ASP A 21 -12.35 8.57 -5.83
CA ASP A 21 -11.38 7.68 -6.47
C ASP A 21 -10.62 8.43 -7.56
N ARG A 22 -9.35 8.09 -7.73
CA ARG A 22 -8.48 8.65 -8.76
C ARG A 22 -7.73 7.53 -9.45
N ILE A 23 -7.45 7.73 -10.73
CA ILE A 23 -6.55 6.88 -11.49
C ILE A 23 -5.28 7.68 -11.75
N THR A 24 -4.13 7.03 -11.63
CA THR A 24 -2.83 7.62 -11.96
C THR A 24 -1.97 6.61 -12.71
N LEU A 25 -0.87 7.08 -13.26
CA LEU A 25 0.06 6.29 -14.07
C LEU A 25 0.81 5.27 -13.21
N LEU A 26 1.06 4.10 -13.77
CA LEU A 26 1.96 3.08 -13.23
C LEU A 26 3.15 2.93 -14.21
N PRO A 27 4.29 3.61 -13.98
CA PRO A 27 5.41 3.59 -14.90
C PRO A 27 6.03 2.20 -15.08
N ASP A 28 6.41 1.85 -16.31
CA ASP A 28 6.95 0.54 -16.68
C ASP A 28 8.22 0.19 -15.89
N ALA A 29 9.05 1.20 -15.62
CA ALA A 29 10.29 1.05 -14.86
C ALA A 29 10.08 0.47 -13.45
N VAL A 30 8.92 0.68 -12.83
CA VAL A 30 8.64 0.16 -11.47
C VAL A 30 7.85 -1.15 -11.48
N ILE A 31 7.31 -1.58 -12.64
CA ILE A 31 6.50 -2.79 -12.75
C ILE A 31 7.25 -4.05 -12.26
N PRO A 32 8.52 -4.31 -12.67
CA PRO A 32 9.25 -5.49 -12.19
C PRO A 32 9.41 -5.52 -10.67
N LEU A 33 9.73 -4.36 -10.07
CA LEU A 33 9.90 -4.21 -8.62
C LEU A 33 8.58 -4.46 -7.88
N ILE A 34 7.46 -3.94 -8.41
CA ILE A 34 6.14 -4.15 -7.82
C ILE A 34 5.73 -5.62 -7.91
N LYS A 35 5.98 -6.28 -9.05
CA LYS A 35 5.68 -7.72 -9.21
C LYS A 35 6.46 -8.58 -8.22
N ASP A 36 7.75 -8.33 -8.04
CA ASP A 36 8.57 -9.03 -7.04
C ASP A 36 8.05 -8.79 -5.61
N ASN A 37 7.76 -7.52 -5.27
CA ASN A 37 7.15 -7.20 -3.97
C ASN A 37 5.79 -7.92 -3.77
N LEU A 38 4.96 -8.03 -4.80
CA LEU A 38 3.70 -8.78 -4.72
C LEU A 38 3.92 -10.27 -4.44
N GLN A 39 4.96 -10.89 -5.00
CA GLN A 39 5.30 -12.29 -4.68
C GLN A 39 5.67 -12.44 -3.21
N ARG A 40 6.53 -11.55 -2.69
CA ARG A 40 6.91 -11.55 -1.26
C ARG A 40 5.69 -11.34 -0.36
N THR A 41 4.85 -10.37 -0.68
CA THR A 41 3.61 -10.09 0.04
C THR A 41 2.64 -11.28 0.00
N ARG A 42 2.60 -12.04 -1.10
CA ARG A 42 1.78 -13.25 -1.22
C ARG A 42 2.26 -14.35 -0.27
N LEU A 43 3.57 -14.54 -0.14
CA LEU A 43 4.14 -15.48 0.82
C LEU A 43 3.83 -15.10 2.27
N ILE A 44 3.93 -13.80 2.59
CA ILE A 44 3.53 -13.26 3.90
C ILE A 44 2.05 -13.54 4.16
N HIS A 45 1.18 -13.25 3.20
CA HIS A 45 -0.26 -13.49 3.33
C HIS A 45 -0.59 -14.97 3.54
N GLN A 46 0.03 -15.87 2.78
CA GLN A 46 -0.15 -17.32 2.96
C GLN A 46 0.28 -17.79 4.35
N ARG A 47 1.38 -17.24 4.88
CA ARG A 47 1.81 -17.51 6.25
C ARG A 47 0.78 -17.01 7.26
N ASP A 48 0.31 -15.78 7.11
CA ASP A 48 -0.68 -15.20 8.02
C ASP A 48 -2.00 -15.98 7.99
N LEU A 49 -2.46 -16.44 6.81
CA LEU A 49 -3.64 -17.28 6.67
C LEU A 49 -3.51 -18.59 7.45
N ARG A 50 -2.36 -19.29 7.34
CA ARG A 50 -2.09 -20.51 8.11
C ARG A 50 -2.09 -20.28 9.62
N GLN A 51 -1.74 -19.08 10.06
CA GLN A 51 -1.71 -18.68 11.46
C GLN A 51 -3.04 -18.06 11.95
N GLY A 52 -4.05 -17.94 11.08
CA GLY A 52 -5.35 -17.35 11.42
C GLY A 52 -5.41 -15.82 11.36
N TYR A 53 -4.32 -15.14 10.97
CA TYR A 53 -4.20 -13.67 10.96
C TYR A 53 -4.32 -13.02 9.57
N GLY A 54 -4.48 -13.81 8.51
CA GLY A 54 -4.51 -13.35 7.12
C GLY A 54 -5.80 -12.61 6.71
N SER A 55 -6.48 -11.93 7.63
CA SER A 55 -7.63 -11.09 7.30
C SER A 55 -7.23 -9.62 7.27
N VAL A 56 -7.76 -8.85 6.32
CA VAL A 56 -7.57 -7.41 6.27
C VAL A 56 -8.84 -6.67 6.71
N HIS A 57 -8.68 -5.46 7.25
CA HIS A 57 -9.80 -4.58 7.47
C HIS A 57 -10.40 -4.11 6.13
N LEU A 58 -11.70 -4.33 5.92
CA LEU A 58 -12.42 -3.77 4.77
C LEU A 58 -13.30 -2.60 5.23
N PRO A 59 -13.31 -1.48 4.48
CA PRO A 59 -14.14 -0.34 4.84
C PRO A 59 -15.63 -0.60 4.61
N TYR A 60 -16.48 0.14 5.32
CA TYR A 60 -17.94 0.10 5.21
C TYR A 60 -18.54 -1.30 5.45
N ALA A 61 -19.67 -1.59 4.81
CA ALA A 61 -20.36 -2.87 4.89
C ALA A 61 -19.77 -3.96 3.97
N LEU A 62 -18.58 -3.76 3.37
CA LEU A 62 -18.00 -4.73 2.43
C LEU A 62 -17.75 -6.08 3.09
N ALA A 63 -17.25 -6.09 4.33
CA ALA A 63 -17.05 -7.33 5.08
C ALA A 63 -18.36 -8.05 5.41
N ARG A 64 -19.48 -7.31 5.56
CA ARG A 64 -20.81 -7.90 5.80
C ARG A 64 -21.39 -8.49 4.51
N LYS A 65 -21.19 -7.81 3.38
CA LYS A 65 -21.67 -8.25 2.06
C LYS A 65 -20.85 -9.42 1.52
N TYR A 66 -19.54 -9.45 1.78
CA TYR A 66 -18.61 -10.47 1.32
C TYR A 66 -17.73 -10.94 2.49
N PRO A 67 -18.19 -11.93 3.28
CA PRO A 67 -17.49 -12.41 4.48
C PRO A 67 -16.08 -12.95 4.22
N ASP A 68 -15.84 -13.53 3.05
CA ASP A 68 -14.54 -14.11 2.68
C ASP A 68 -13.56 -13.10 2.05
N ALA A 69 -14.05 -11.94 1.61
CA ALA A 69 -13.24 -10.91 0.96
C ALA A 69 -12.00 -10.49 1.80
N PRO A 70 -12.08 -10.30 3.14
CA PRO A 70 -10.92 -9.97 3.97
C PRO A 70 -9.74 -10.93 3.85
N ARG A 71 -9.98 -12.21 3.52
CA ARG A 71 -8.94 -13.25 3.42
C ARG A 71 -8.42 -13.44 2.00
N GLN A 72 -9.14 -12.92 1.01
CA GLN A 72 -8.77 -13.05 -0.39
C GLN A 72 -7.56 -12.15 -0.71
N TRP A 73 -6.70 -12.64 -1.60
CA TRP A 73 -5.48 -11.97 -2.03
C TRP A 73 -5.71 -10.56 -2.61
N ILE A 74 -6.77 -10.40 -3.39
CA ILE A 74 -7.06 -9.16 -4.12
C ILE A 74 -7.23 -7.95 -3.17
N TRP A 75 -7.69 -8.20 -1.94
CA TRP A 75 -7.94 -7.19 -0.92
C TRP A 75 -6.74 -6.86 -0.03
N GLN A 76 -5.65 -7.62 -0.13
CA GLN A 76 -4.48 -7.39 0.73
C GLN A 76 -3.71 -6.12 0.35
N PHE A 77 -2.99 -5.56 1.31
CA PHE A 77 -2.10 -4.42 1.06
C PHE A 77 -0.91 -4.82 0.19
N ILE A 78 -0.52 -3.95 -0.75
CA ILE A 78 0.67 -4.15 -1.59
C ILE A 78 1.95 -4.04 -0.74
N PHE A 79 1.95 -3.13 0.24
CA PHE A 79 3.06 -2.88 1.15
C PHE A 79 2.65 -3.24 2.59
N PRO A 80 2.71 -4.52 2.97
CA PRO A 80 2.35 -4.96 4.31
C PRO A 80 3.37 -4.46 5.35
N SER A 81 2.90 -4.22 6.57
CA SER A 81 3.74 -4.01 7.74
C SER A 81 4.57 -5.28 8.03
N PRO A 82 5.83 -5.17 8.46
CA PRO A 82 6.62 -6.32 8.85
C PRO A 82 6.05 -7.06 10.08
N ARG A 83 5.30 -6.34 10.93
CA ARG A 83 4.68 -6.88 12.15
C ARG A 83 3.16 -6.88 12.06
N LEU A 84 2.54 -7.87 12.70
CA LEU A 84 1.11 -7.87 12.99
C LEU A 84 0.81 -6.79 14.04
N SER A 85 -0.41 -6.25 14.00
CA SER A 85 -0.89 -5.33 15.01
C SER A 85 -2.36 -5.59 15.31
N MET A 86 -2.78 -5.24 16.52
CA MET A 86 -4.18 -5.29 16.89
C MET A 86 -4.92 -4.14 16.20
N ASP A 87 -6.00 -4.45 15.48
CA ASP A 87 -6.87 -3.41 14.91
C ASP A 87 -7.65 -2.74 16.06
N PRO A 88 -7.44 -1.44 16.35
CA PRO A 88 -8.06 -0.78 17.50
C PRO A 88 -9.58 -0.70 17.42
N ARG A 89 -10.18 -0.94 16.24
CA ARG A 89 -11.64 -0.89 16.04
C ARG A 89 -12.31 -2.24 16.30
N THR A 90 -11.57 -3.34 16.11
CA THR A 90 -12.14 -4.69 16.13
C THR A 90 -11.45 -5.62 17.11
N SER A 91 -10.34 -5.18 17.71
CA SER A 91 -9.48 -5.97 18.60
C SER A 91 -8.94 -7.26 17.99
N VAL A 92 -9.00 -7.39 16.66
CA VAL A 92 -8.48 -8.57 15.94
C VAL A 92 -7.03 -8.33 15.56
N LEU A 93 -6.17 -9.31 15.84
CA LEU A 93 -4.79 -9.31 15.38
C LEU A 93 -4.74 -9.55 13.87
N ARG A 94 -4.19 -8.60 13.12
CA ARG A 94 -4.09 -8.67 11.66
C ARG A 94 -2.91 -7.88 11.12
N ARG A 95 -2.57 -8.09 9.85
CA ARG A 95 -1.52 -7.30 9.19
C ARG A 95 -2.08 -6.01 8.60
N HIS A 96 -1.50 -4.90 9.00
CA HIS A 96 -1.77 -3.59 8.40
C HIS A 96 -0.74 -3.25 7.32
N HIS A 97 -0.95 -2.14 6.61
CA HIS A 97 0.06 -1.60 5.71
C HIS A 97 1.25 -1.01 6.49
N VAL A 98 2.38 -0.83 5.81
CA VAL A 98 3.55 -0.13 6.36
C VAL A 98 3.17 1.23 6.95
N SER A 99 3.75 1.60 8.09
CA SER A 99 3.38 2.84 8.76
C SER A 99 3.81 4.06 7.95
N ARG A 100 2.98 5.11 7.98
CA ARG A 100 3.28 6.40 7.32
C ARG A 100 4.60 7.00 7.83
N ASN A 101 4.84 6.88 9.13
CA ASN A 101 6.06 7.39 9.77
C ASN A 101 7.31 6.62 9.32
N ALA A 102 7.21 5.31 9.09
CA ALA A 102 8.33 4.53 8.56
C ALA A 102 8.73 5.02 7.17
N LEU A 103 7.75 5.27 6.28
CA LEU A 103 8.02 5.82 4.95
C LEU A 103 8.65 7.21 5.01
N GLN A 104 8.11 8.11 5.85
CA GLN A 104 8.68 9.45 6.03
C GLN A 104 10.12 9.43 6.54
N ARG A 105 10.43 8.54 7.50
CA ARG A 105 11.79 8.36 8.03
C ARG A 105 12.73 7.82 6.97
N ALA A 106 12.30 6.81 6.20
CA ALA A 106 13.10 6.24 5.12
C ALA A 106 13.45 7.28 4.06
N ILE A 107 12.49 8.12 3.64
CA ILE A 107 12.73 9.22 2.70
C ILE A 107 13.73 10.24 3.26
N ARG A 108 13.58 10.61 4.54
CA ARG A 108 14.51 11.55 5.18
C ARG A 108 15.93 10.99 5.22
N GLN A 109 16.09 9.72 5.57
CA GLN A 109 17.39 9.04 5.60
C GLN A 109 18.00 8.96 4.19
N ALA A 110 17.22 8.60 3.19
CA ALA A 110 17.68 8.56 1.80
C ALA A 110 18.16 9.94 1.30
N ALA A 111 17.43 11.01 1.64
CA ALA A 111 17.83 12.37 1.31
C ALA A 111 19.15 12.79 1.99
N GLN A 112 19.36 12.37 3.25
CA GLN A 112 20.61 12.62 3.96
C GLN A 112 21.78 11.87 3.33
N LEU A 113 21.61 10.59 2.99
CA LEU A 113 22.64 9.78 2.32
C LEU A 113 22.98 10.33 0.92
N ALA A 114 22.00 10.91 0.23
CA ALA A 114 22.19 11.56 -1.06
C ALA A 114 22.74 12.99 -0.96
N ASN A 115 23.10 13.48 0.25
CA ASN A 115 23.58 14.84 0.50
C ASN A 115 22.62 15.95 0.02
N ILE A 116 21.31 15.69 0.05
CA ILE A 116 20.29 16.69 -0.30
C ILE A 116 20.03 17.58 0.91
N GLN A 117 20.49 18.83 0.83
CA GLN A 117 20.32 19.81 1.93
C GLN A 117 18.87 20.29 2.11
N LYS A 118 18.04 20.18 1.06
CA LYS A 118 16.63 20.58 1.11
C LYS A 118 15.78 19.53 1.83
N ARG A 119 14.70 19.97 2.48
CA ARG A 119 13.74 19.05 3.11
C ARG A 119 12.99 18.24 2.05
N VAL A 120 13.23 16.94 2.01
CA VAL A 120 12.51 15.99 1.14
C VAL A 120 11.47 15.21 1.95
N THR A 121 10.24 15.16 1.44
CA THR A 121 9.11 14.45 2.02
C THR A 121 8.32 13.73 0.92
N PRO A 122 7.39 12.80 1.25
CA PRO A 122 6.44 12.28 0.26
C PRO A 122 5.73 13.36 -0.56
N HIS A 123 5.41 14.51 0.07
CA HIS A 123 4.75 15.62 -0.62
C HIS A 123 5.67 16.30 -1.64
N THR A 124 6.98 16.35 -1.38
CA THR A 124 7.99 16.84 -2.33
C THR A 124 7.96 16.03 -3.63
N PHE A 125 7.92 14.69 -3.55
CA PHE A 125 7.82 13.82 -4.73
C PHE A 125 6.50 14.02 -5.48
N ARG A 126 5.38 14.15 -4.75
CA ARG A 126 4.07 14.41 -5.36
C ARG A 126 4.07 15.72 -6.15
N HIS A 127 4.65 16.78 -5.59
CA HIS A 127 4.75 18.07 -6.25
C HIS A 127 5.64 17.96 -7.50
N TRP A 128 6.84 17.37 -7.36
CA TRP A 128 7.76 17.14 -8.49
C TRP A 128 7.12 16.36 -9.62
N PHE A 129 6.39 15.29 -9.31
CA PHE A 129 5.66 14.51 -10.31
C PHE A 129 4.66 15.38 -11.08
N ALA A 130 3.90 16.23 -10.39
CA ALA A 130 2.93 17.10 -11.04
C ALA A 130 3.61 18.16 -11.92
N THR A 131 4.70 18.78 -11.45
CA THR A 131 5.39 19.83 -12.22
C THR A 131 6.14 19.29 -13.43
N HIS A 132 6.60 18.04 -13.41
CA HIS A 132 7.29 17.41 -14.55
C HIS A 132 6.34 16.85 -15.61
N LEU A 133 5.03 16.78 -15.31
CA LEU A 133 4.00 16.37 -16.25
C LEU A 133 3.29 17.56 -16.92
N LEU A 134 3.67 18.79 -16.57
CA LEU A 134 3.22 20.03 -17.22
C LEU A 134 4.21 20.40 -18.31
#